data_AF-A0A972LSK5-F1
#
_entry.id   AF-A0A972LSK5-F1
#
_cell.length_a   1.000
_cell.length_b   1.000
_cell.length_c   1.000
_cell.angle_alpha   90.00
_cell.angle_beta   90.00
_cell.angle_gamma   90.00
#
_symmetry.space_group_name_H-M   'P 1'
#
loop_
_entity.id
_entity.type
_entity.pdbx_description
1 polymer ?
#
loop_
_entity_poly.entity_id
_entity_poly.type
_entity_poly.pdbx_seq_one_letter_code
_entity_poly.pdbx_strand_id
1 'polypeptide(L)' 'LAWQRSFGITSGATKSQGDADNNGTVDAADLGIWETQYGTTALLATAATVPEPTTCTLALVSLCLAVSRRRIAVQ' A
#
# COMPACT_ATOMS: atom_id res chain seq x y z
N LEU A 1 -11.33 16.18 5.69
CA LEU A 1 -11.34 14.79 5.12
C LEU A 1 -11.03 14.86 3.62
N ALA A 2 -10.53 13.78 3.00
CA ALA A 2 -10.36 13.72 1.53
C ALA A 2 -11.70 13.95 0.82
N TRP A 3 -12.74 13.26 1.29
CA TRP A 3 -14.13 13.46 0.89
C TRP A 3 -14.55 14.94 0.85
N GLN A 4 -14.37 15.70 1.94
CA GLN A 4 -14.75 17.12 2.01
C GLN A 4 -14.04 18.00 0.97
N ARG A 5 -12.81 17.64 0.57
CA ARG A 5 -12.03 18.43 -0.40
C ARG A 5 -12.42 18.14 -1.84
N SER A 6 -13.00 16.96 -2.09
CA SER A 6 -13.31 16.47 -3.43
C SER A 6 -14.81 16.29 -3.66
N PHE A 7 -15.65 16.67 -2.69
CA PHE A 7 -17.11 16.56 -2.81
C PHE A 7 -17.61 17.29 -4.06
N GLY A 8 -18.45 16.60 -4.83
CA GLY A 8 -18.99 17.12 -6.09
C GLY A 8 -18.18 16.77 -7.33
N ILE A 9 -17.10 15.97 -7.23
CA ILE A 9 -16.57 15.27 -8.41
C ILE A 9 -17.65 14.33 -8.94
N THR A 10 -18.01 14.48 -10.22
CA THR A 10 -19.11 13.73 -10.86
C THR A 10 -18.63 12.63 -11.80
N SER A 11 -17.32 12.53 -12.05
CA SER A 11 -16.71 11.45 -12.83
C SER A 11 -15.20 11.42 -12.60
N GLY A 12 -14.61 10.22 -12.62
CA GLY A 12 -13.16 10.03 -12.55
C GLY A 12 -12.55 10.26 -11.17
N ALA A 13 -13.36 10.25 -10.10
CA ALA A 13 -12.84 10.24 -8.75
C ALA A 13 -12.02 8.97 -8.47
N THR A 14 -11.01 9.10 -7.61
CA THR A 14 -10.24 7.98 -7.09
C THR A 14 -10.51 7.77 -5.61
N LYS A 15 -10.16 6.59 -5.08
CA LYS A 15 -10.24 6.33 -3.64
C LYS A 15 -9.50 7.34 -2.78
N SER A 16 -8.37 7.87 -3.27
CA SER A 16 -7.60 8.89 -2.53
C SER A 16 -8.30 10.24 -2.49
N GLN A 17 -9.22 10.50 -3.42
CA GLN A 17 -10.07 11.70 -3.45
C GLN A 17 -11.31 11.56 -2.57
N GLY A 18 -11.68 10.35 -2.15
CA GLY A 18 -12.83 10.11 -1.28
C GLY A 18 -13.97 9.33 -1.93
N ASP A 19 -13.75 8.73 -3.09
CA ASP A 19 -14.64 7.74 -3.72
C ASP A 19 -14.53 6.40 -2.98
N ALA A 20 -15.43 6.20 -2.03
CA ALA A 20 -15.39 5.06 -1.11
C ALA A 20 -16.01 3.81 -1.72
N ASP A 21 -17.04 3.96 -2.57
CA ASP A 21 -17.71 2.86 -3.26
C ASP A 21 -17.09 2.51 -4.64
N ASN A 22 -16.13 3.32 -5.10
CA ASN A 22 -15.40 3.16 -6.36
C ASN A 22 -16.29 3.37 -7.60
N ASN A 23 -17.26 4.28 -7.53
CA ASN A 23 -18.19 4.59 -8.62
C ASN A 23 -17.71 5.78 -9.50
N GLY A 24 -16.63 6.46 -9.11
CA GLY A 24 -16.07 7.61 -9.81
C GLY A 24 -16.70 8.97 -9.48
N THR A 25 -17.62 9.04 -8.50
CA THR A 25 -18.16 10.27 -7.92
C THR A 25 -17.64 10.45 -6.49
N VAL A 26 -17.85 11.65 -5.92
CA VAL A 26 -17.66 11.90 -4.49
C VAL A 26 -18.90 12.60 -3.96
N ASP A 27 -19.77 11.86 -3.28
CA ASP A 27 -21.06 12.34 -2.80
C ASP A 27 -21.43 11.79 -1.40
N ALA A 28 -22.68 11.97 -0.96
CA ALA A 28 -23.10 11.60 0.38
C ALA A 28 -23.03 10.08 0.65
N ALA A 29 -23.11 9.23 -0.38
CA ALA A 29 -22.96 7.79 -0.23
C ALA A 29 -21.57 7.43 0.28
N ASP A 30 -20.54 8.10 -0.25
CA ASP A 30 -19.15 7.89 0.17
C ASP A 30 -18.92 8.28 1.63
N LEU A 31 -19.54 9.38 2.06
CA LEU A 31 -19.49 9.80 3.46
C LEU A 31 -20.12 8.75 4.37
N GLY A 32 -21.27 8.19 3.99
CA GLY A 32 -21.93 7.14 4.77
C GLY A 32 -21.06 5.88 4.92
N ILE A 33 -20.30 5.53 3.88
CA ILE A 33 -19.32 4.43 3.95
C ILE A 33 -18.18 4.78 4.92
N TRP A 34 -17.64 6.00 4.84
CA TRP A 34 -16.61 6.47 5.76
C TRP A 34 -17.11 6.45 7.21
N GLU A 35 -18.32 6.94 7.49
CA GLU A 35 -18.91 6.95 8.84
C GLU A 35 -19.08 5.54 9.39
N THR A 36 -19.53 4.60 8.55
CA THR A 36 -19.70 3.18 8.93
C THR A 36 -18.36 2.52 9.28
N GLN A 37 -17.28 2.92 8.61
CA GLN A 37 -15.94 2.39 8.84
C GLN A 37 -15.17 3.15 9.93
N TYR A 38 -15.59 4.38 10.27
CA TYR A 38 -14.87 5.22 11.20
C TYR A 38 -14.83 4.58 12.60
N GLY A 39 -13.63 4.42 13.14
CA GLY A 39 -13.43 3.76 14.43
C GLY A 39 -13.62 2.24 14.40
N THR A 40 -13.96 1.65 13.26
CA THR A 40 -13.86 0.20 13.10
C THR A 40 -12.39 -0.17 12.96
N THR A 41 -11.91 -1.05 13.83
CA THR A 41 -10.62 -1.71 13.60
C THR A 41 -10.83 -2.66 12.45
N ALA A 42 -10.52 -2.22 11.23
CA ALA A 42 -10.31 -3.14 10.14
C ALA A 42 -9.35 -4.22 10.64
N LEU A 43 -9.68 -5.49 10.40
CA LEU A 43 -8.71 -6.57 10.56
C LEU A 43 -7.59 -6.27 9.57
N LEU A 44 -6.60 -5.47 10.01
CA LEU A 44 -5.35 -5.31 9.31
C LEU A 44 -4.87 -6.73 9.10
N ALA A 45 -4.70 -7.11 7.82
CA ALA A 45 -4.02 -8.35 7.49
C ALA A 45 -2.79 -8.37 8.39
N THR A 46 -2.76 -9.35 9.30
CA THR A 46 -1.70 -9.47 10.30
C THR A 46 -0.41 -9.30 9.54
N ALA A 47 0.37 -8.26 9.89
CA ALA A 47 1.66 -8.04 9.27
C ALA A 47 2.38 -9.38 9.41
N ALA A 48 2.56 -10.09 8.30
CA ALA A 48 3.17 -11.40 8.33
C ALA A 48 4.53 -11.16 8.98
N THR A 49 4.79 -11.85 10.09
CA THR A 49 6.09 -11.81 10.74
C THR A 49 7.08 -12.32 9.71
N VAL A 50 7.76 -11.40 9.01
CA VAL A 50 8.79 -11.75 8.05
C VAL A 50 9.86 -12.45 8.88
N PRO A 51 10.08 -13.77 8.71
CA PRO A 51 11.05 -14.46 9.53
C PRO A 51 12.42 -13.85 9.23
N GLU A 52 13.03 -13.25 10.25
CA GLU A 52 14.41 -12.74 10.25
C GLU A 52 15.47 -13.68 9.64
N PRO A 53 15.31 -15.03 9.54
CA PRO A 53 16.23 -15.83 8.74
C PRO A 53 16.28 -15.47 7.23
N THR A 54 15.19 -15.01 6.62
CA THR A 54 15.17 -14.77 5.15
C THR A 54 15.88 -13.49 4.71
N THR A 55 15.89 -12.45 5.55
CA THR A 55 16.66 -11.22 5.27
C THR A 55 18.16 -11.51 5.29
N CYS A 56 18.62 -12.31 6.25
CA CYS A 56 20.02 -12.74 6.35
C CYS A 56 20.47 -13.56 5.13
N THR A 57 19.64 -14.51 4.66
CA THR A 57 19.99 -15.30 3.47
C THR A 57 20.05 -14.45 2.21
N LEU A 58 19.11 -13.52 2.00
CA LEU A 58 19.12 -12.61 0.86
C LEU A 58 20.33 -11.66 0.89
N ALA A 59 20.72 -11.16 2.07
CA ALA A 59 21.91 -10.33 2.24
C ALA A 59 23.20 -11.11 1.95
N LEU A 60 23.29 -12.37 2.40
CA LEU A 60 24.45 -13.22 2.12
C LEU A 60 24.56 -13.58 0.63
N VAL A 61 23.44 -13.94 -0.01
CA VAL A 61 23.41 -14.25 -1.45
C VAL A 61 23.82 -13.04 -2.29
N SER A 62 23.29 -11.85 -1.98
CA SER A 62 23.66 -10.62 -2.68
C SER A 62 25.14 -10.26 -2.48
N LEU A 63 25.70 -10.48 -1.29
CA LEU A 63 27.14 -10.30 -1.03
C LEU A 63 28.00 -11.30 -1.83
N CYS A 64 27.63 -12.59 -1.83
CA CYS A 64 28.32 -13.63 -2.61
C CYS A 64 28.32 -13.32 -4.11
N LEU A 65 27.18 -12.87 -4.65
CA LEU A 65 27.06 -12.48 -6.05
C LEU A 65 27.91 -11.23 -6.35
N ALA A 66 27.93 -10.23 -5.48
CA ALA A 66 28.76 -9.03 -5.66
C ALA A 66 30.27 -9.35 -5.64
N VAL A 67 30.71 -10.22 -4.72
CA VAL A 67 32.11 -10.66 -4.64
C VAL A 67 32.50 -11.49 -5.88
N SER A 68 31.63 -12.40 -6.32
CA SER A 68 31.88 -13.24 -7.50
C SER A 68 31.99 -12.39 -8.78
N ARG A 69 31.14 -11.37 -8.92
CA ARG A 69 31.21 -10.43 -10.05
C ARG A 69 32.48 -9.57 -10.04
N ARG A 70 32.97 -9.16 -8.86
CA ARG A 70 34.23 -8.42 -8.73
C ARG A 70 35.45 -9.28 -9.07
N ARG A 71 35.43 -10.57 -8.76
CA ARG A 71 36.55 -11.49 -9.08
C ARG A 71 36.69 -11.76 -10.57
N ILE A 72 35.58 -11.83 -11.30
CA ILE A 72 35.59 -12.07 -12.76
C ILE A 72 36.07 -10.82 -13.53
N ALA A 73 35.81 -9.61 -13.02
CA ALA A 73 36.23 -8.36 -13.67
C ALA A 73 37.72 -8.00 -13.47
N VAL A 74 38.44 -8.73 -12.61
CA VAL A 74 39.86 -8.50 -12.28
C VAL A 74 40.76 -9.59 -12.89
N GLN A 75 40.20 -10.52 -13.68
CA GLN A 75 40.90 -11.49 -14.52
C GLN A 75 40.82 -11.06 -15.98
#